data_AF-A0A1J5M2U4-F1
#
_entry.id   AF-A0A1J5M2U4-F1
#
_cell.length_a   1.000
_cell.length_b   1.000
_cell.length_c   1.000
_cell.angle_alpha   90.00
_cell.angle_beta   90.00
_cell.angle_gamma   90.00
#
_symmetry.space_group_name_H-M   'P 1'
#
loop_
_entity.id
_entity.type
_entity.pdbx_description
1 polymer ?
#
loop_
_entity_poly.entity_id
_entity_poly.type
_entity_poly.pdbx_seq_one_letter_code
_entity_poly.pdbx_strand_id
1 'polypeptide(L)'
;MDDKELQRRYIKAEKRVKEIKAFYSNVTAYCIIIPFLIFINYMTYWEYQWFWFSAIGWGIGVLIHAFITFGVPRDWEDKKIKELMENDEF
;
A
#
# COMPACT_ATOMS: atom_id res chain seq x y z
N MET A 1 -34.55 9.00 -2.11
CA MET A 1 -33.18 8.45 -2.03
C MET A 1 -32.36 9.51 -1.34
N ASP A 2 -31.88 9.24 -0.12
CA ASP A 2 -31.30 10.27 0.76
C ASP A 2 -29.92 10.68 0.25
N ASP A 3 -29.74 11.98 -0.01
CA ASP A 3 -28.52 12.58 -0.56
C ASP A 3 -27.29 12.34 0.36
N LYS A 4 -27.55 12.22 1.68
CA LYS A 4 -26.52 11.88 2.68
C LYS A 4 -26.00 10.46 2.52
N GLU A 5 -26.82 9.51 2.08
CA GLU A 5 -26.39 8.13 1.88
C GLU A 5 -25.52 8.00 0.61
N LEU A 6 -25.84 8.76 -0.44
CA LEU A 6 -25.02 8.84 -1.65
C LEU A 6 -23.63 9.42 -1.34
N GLN A 7 -23.56 10.51 -0.56
CA GLN A 7 -22.30 11.12 -0.13
C GLN A 7 -21.42 10.16 0.69
N ARG A 8 -22.00 9.43 1.67
CA ARG A 8 -21.24 8.45 2.46
C ARG A 8 -20.66 7.33 1.60
N ARG A 9 -21.45 6.81 0.65
CA ARG A 9 -20.98 5.78 -0.29
C ARG A 9 -19.86 6.30 -1.18
N TYR A 10 -19.96 7.56 -1.62
CA TYR A 10 -18.96 8.21 -2.46
C TYR A 10 -17.62 8.40 -1.73
N ILE A 11 -17.65 8.95 -0.51
CA ILE A 11 -16.44 9.16 0.32
C ILE A 11 -15.74 7.82 0.62
N LYS A 12 -16.52 6.78 0.93
CA LYS A 12 -15.98 5.43 1.19
C LYS A 12 -15.29 4.85 -0.05
N ALA A 13 -15.90 5.03 -1.23
CA ALA A 13 -15.31 4.61 -2.49
C ALA A 13 -14.03 5.40 -2.84
N GLU A 14 -14.04 6.72 -2.63
CA GLU A 14 -12.89 7.59 -2.91
C GLU A 14 -11.68 7.24 -2.05
N LYS A 15 -11.88 7.03 -0.74
CA LYS A 15 -10.81 6.65 0.20
C LYS A 15 -10.12 5.35 -0.24
N ARG A 16 -10.91 4.36 -0.64
CA ARG A 16 -10.45 3.08 -1.20
C ARG A 16 -9.59 3.26 -2.45
N VAL A 17 -10.05 4.09 -3.39
CA VAL A 17 -9.30 4.36 -4.62
C VAL A 17 -7.97 5.06 -4.29
N LYS A 18 -7.98 5.97 -3.32
CA LYS A 18 -6.78 6.70 -2.89
C LYS A 18 -5.74 5.76 -2.25
N GLU A 19 -6.16 4.82 -1.41
CA GLU A 19 -5.28 3.82 -0.81
C GLU A 19 -4.68 2.87 -1.85
N ILE A 20 -5.50 2.36 -2.77
CA ILE A 20 -5.02 1.53 -3.88
C ILE A 20 -4.01 2.31 -4.73
N LYS A 21 -4.30 3.57 -5.05
CA LYS A 21 -3.40 4.42 -5.86
C LYS A 21 -2.07 4.68 -5.13
N ALA A 22 -2.09 4.88 -3.82
CA ALA A 22 -0.89 5.04 -3.00
C ALA A 22 -0.03 3.77 -3.00
N PHE A 23 -0.65 2.59 -2.89
CA PHE A 23 0.04 1.31 -3.01
C PHE A 23 0.69 1.13 -4.38
N TYR A 24 -0.08 1.36 -5.46
CA TYR A 24 0.44 1.24 -6.83
C TYR A 24 1.62 2.18 -7.09
N SER A 25 1.59 3.40 -6.54
CA SER A 25 2.73 4.34 -6.62
C SER A 25 3.99 3.75 -5.98
N ASN A 26 3.86 3.17 -4.78
CA ASN A 26 4.99 2.54 -4.07
C ASN A 26 5.55 1.34 -4.83
N VAL A 27 4.68 0.46 -5.35
CA VAL A 27 5.09 -0.70 -6.16
C VAL A 27 5.77 -0.26 -7.45
N THR A 28 5.23 0.75 -8.12
CA THR A 28 5.82 1.27 -9.36
C THR A 28 7.21 1.83 -9.10
N ALA A 29 7.38 2.59 -8.02
CA ALA A 29 8.70 3.07 -7.60
C ALA A 29 9.66 1.91 -7.30
N TYR A 30 9.20 0.86 -6.61
CA TYR A 30 9.99 -0.35 -6.34
C TYR A 30 10.42 -1.04 -7.65
N CYS A 31 9.49 -1.24 -8.59
CA CYS A 31 9.78 -1.84 -9.89
C CYS A 31 10.75 -1.05 -10.76
N ILE A 32 10.90 0.27 -10.56
CA ILE A 32 11.84 1.11 -11.32
C ILE A 32 13.20 1.17 -10.61
N ILE A 33 13.20 1.38 -9.29
CA ILE A 33 14.42 1.57 -8.51
C ILE A 33 15.20 0.26 -8.35
N ILE A 34 14.54 -0.88 -8.14
CA ILE A 34 15.25 -2.15 -7.95
C ILE A 34 16.08 -2.55 -9.19
N PRO A 35 15.54 -2.54 -10.43
CA PRO A 35 16.34 -2.77 -11.63
C PRO A 35 17.46 -1.74 -11.82
N PHE A 36 17.22 -0.48 -11.46
CA PHE A 36 18.23 0.57 -11.50
C PHE A 36 19.40 0.26 -10.54
N LEU A 37 19.10 -0.20 -9.32
CA LEU A 37 20.11 -0.63 -8.35
C LEU A 37 20.86 -1.89 -8.80
N ILE A 38 20.16 -2.85 -9.40
CA ILE A 38 20.77 -4.05 -9.99
C ILE A 38 21.75 -3.65 -11.11
N PHE A 39 21.36 -2.71 -11.97
CA PHE A 39 22.20 -2.21 -13.06
C PHE A 39 23.47 -1.51 -12.53
N ILE A 40 23.36 -0.68 -11.50
CA ILE A 40 24.52 -0.04 -10.85
C ILE A 40 25.43 -1.09 -10.22
N ASN A 41 24.87 -2.09 -9.56
CA ASN A 41 25.65 -3.16 -8.95
C ASN A 41 26.40 -3.97 -10.03
N TYR A 42 25.73 -4.29 -11.14
CA TYR A 42 26.34 -4.94 -12.30
C TYR A 42 27.53 -4.15 -12.86
N MET A 43 27.42 -2.82 -12.94
CA MET A 43 28.48 -1.95 -13.47
C MET A 43 29.66 -1.73 -12.52
N THR A 44 29.45 -1.77 -11.20
CA THR A 44 30.48 -1.34 -10.23
C THR A 44 31.31 -2.51 -9.69
N TYR A 45 30.67 -3.53 -9.08
CA TYR A 45 31.36 -4.65 -8.44
C TYR A 45 30.45 -5.90 -8.39
N TRP A 46 30.81 -6.94 -9.15
CA TRP A 46 30.04 -8.20 -9.22
C TRP A 46 30.19 -9.08 -7.98
N GLU A 47 31.27 -8.93 -7.21
CA GLU A 47 31.54 -9.77 -6.03
C GLU A 47 30.67 -9.43 -4.82
N TYR A 48 30.10 -8.22 -4.75
CA TYR A 48 29.25 -7.80 -3.63
C TYR A 48 27.92 -7.22 -4.10
N GLN A 49 26.89 -8.08 -4.07
CA GLN A 49 25.55 -7.79 -4.55
C GLN A 49 24.71 -7.07 -3.48
N TRP A 50 25.11 -5.85 -3.14
CA TRP A 50 24.46 -5.05 -2.09
C TRP A 50 22.98 -4.74 -2.37
N PHE A 51 22.55 -4.81 -3.64
CA PHE A 51 21.15 -4.54 -4.02
C PHE A 51 20.15 -5.47 -3.32
N TRP A 52 20.57 -6.67 -2.89
CA TRP A 52 19.72 -7.60 -2.13
C TRP A 52 19.21 -6.99 -0.82
N PHE A 53 20.03 -6.22 -0.12
CA PHE A 53 19.59 -5.58 1.13
C PHE A 53 18.50 -4.54 0.88
N SER A 54 18.66 -3.71 -0.16
CA SER A 54 17.64 -2.73 -0.56
C SER A 54 16.38 -3.41 -1.11
N ALA A 55 16.53 -4.45 -1.93
CA ALA A 55 15.42 -5.20 -2.51
C ALA A 55 14.61 -5.94 -1.45
N ILE A 56 15.25 -6.64 -0.53
CA ILE A 56 14.57 -7.40 0.53
C ILE A 56 13.98 -6.45 1.56
N GLY A 57 14.76 -5.48 2.06
CA GLY A 57 14.29 -4.54 3.09
C GLY A 57 13.07 -3.74 2.63
N TRP A 58 13.10 -3.22 1.41
CA TRP A 58 11.98 -2.46 0.87
C TRP A 58 10.85 -3.37 0.35
N GLY A 59 11.21 -4.55 -0.18
CA GLY A 59 10.25 -5.55 -0.67
C GLY A 59 9.33 -6.09 0.41
N ILE A 60 9.83 -6.28 1.64
CA ILE A 60 9.01 -6.65 2.79
C ILE A 60 7.96 -5.57 3.08
N GLY A 61 8.35 -4.29 3.04
CA GLY A 61 7.41 -3.17 3.22
C GLY A 61 6.31 -3.13 2.17
N VAL A 62 6.67 -3.38 0.91
CA VAL A 62 5.71 -3.50 -0.20
C VAL A 62 4.77 -4.69 -0.01
N LEU A 63 5.28 -5.85 0.40
CA LEU A 63 4.47 -7.06 0.65
C LEU A 63 3.49 -6.86 1.82
N ILE A 64 3.93 -6.23 2.90
CA ILE A 64 3.06 -5.89 4.04
C ILE A 64 1.96 -4.92 3.58
N HIS A 65 2.33 -3.87 2.83
CA HIS A 65 1.34 -2.91 2.33
C HIS A 65 0.34 -3.58 1.37
N ALA A 66 0.81 -4.50 0.52
CA ALA A 66 -0.05 -5.29 -0.37
C ALA A 66 -1.03 -6.14 0.43
N PHE A 67 -0.56 -6.80 1.49
CA PHE A 67 -1.41 -7.61 2.35
C PHE A 67 -2.44 -6.77 3.10
N ILE A 68 -2.10 -5.54 3.51
CA ILE A 68 -3.06 -4.62 4.13
C ILE A 68 -4.09 -4.13 3.10
N THR A 69 -3.64 -3.73 1.90
CA THR A 69 -4.52 -3.18 0.86
C THR A 69 -5.46 -4.23 0.24
N PHE A 70 -5.01 -5.48 0.09
CA PHE A 70 -5.78 -6.53 -0.59
C PHE A 70 -6.23 -7.68 0.32
N GLY A 71 -5.53 -7.93 1.43
CA GLY A 71 -5.75 -9.07 2.31
C GLY A 71 -6.68 -8.81 3.49
N VAL A 72 -7.01 -7.55 3.78
CA VAL A 72 -7.98 -7.22 4.84
C VAL A 72 -9.40 -7.55 4.34
N PRO A 73 -10.13 -8.49 4.99
CA PRO A 73 -11.50 -8.80 4.62
C PRO A 73 -12.39 -7.59 4.86
N ARG A 74 -13.27 -7.28 3.90
CA ARG A 74 -14.22 -6.16 3.98
C ARG A 74 -15.02 -6.13 5.29
N ASP A 75 -15.34 -7.30 5.84
CA ASP A 75 -16.07 -7.43 7.11
C ASP A 75 -15.26 -6.95 8.33
N TRP A 76 -13.93 -7.14 8.32
CA TRP A 76 -13.08 -6.62 9.39
C TRP A 76 -12.93 -5.11 9.28
N GLU A 77 -12.77 -4.61 8.05
CA GLU A 77 -12.65 -3.18 7.75
C GLU A 77 -13.92 -2.42 8.18
N ASP A 78 -15.09 -2.96 7.83
CA ASP A 78 -16.39 -2.38 8.19
C ASP A 78 -16.66 -2.43 9.70
N LYS A 79 -16.25 -3.51 10.38
CA LYS A 79 -16.29 -3.57 11.85
C LYS A 79 -15.35 -2.55 12.50
N LYS A 80 -14.16 -2.34 11.94
CA LYS A 80 -13.17 -1.44 12.52
C LYS A 80 -13.52 0.03 12.30
N ILE A 81 -14.05 0.37 11.14
CA ILE A 81 -14.61 1.70 10.87
C ILE A 81 -15.79 1.98 11.82
N LYS A 82 -16.65 0.99 12.05
CA LYS A 82 -17.76 1.12 13.01
C LYS A 82 -17.26 1.31 14.45
N GLU A 83 -16.28 0.52 14.89
CA GLU A 83 -15.62 0.71 16.19
C GLU A 83 -14.99 2.11 16.33
N LEU A 84 -14.30 2.61 15.30
CA LEU A 84 -13.67 3.93 15.35
C LEU A 84 -14.70 5.06 15.38
N MET A 85 -15.79 4.95 14.60
CA MET A 85 -16.89 5.92 14.64
C MET A 85 -17.63 5.92 15.98
N GLU A 86 -17.77 4.77 16.63
CA GLU A 86 -18.35 4.67 17.98
C GLU A 86 -17.40 5.15 19.09
N ASN A 87 -16.08 5.09 18.87
CA ASN A 87 -15.07 5.56 19.83
C ASN A 87 -14.71 7.05 19.67
N ASP A 88 -15.01 7.68 18.52
CA ASP A 88 -14.85 9.12 18.28
C ASP A 88 -16.06 9.95 18.80
N GLU A 89 -17.02 9.34 19.52
CA GLU A 89 -18.09 10.04 20.25
C GLU A 89 -17.75 10.27 21.74
N PHE A 90 -16.56 10.80 22.03
CA PHE A 90 -16.21 11.38 23.34
C PHE A 90 -15.76 12.84 23.23
#